data_AF-A0A2G9GRW3-F1
#
_entry.id   AF-A0A2G9GRW3-F1
#
_cell.length_a   1.000
_cell.length_b   1.000
_cell.length_c   1.000
_cell.angle_alpha   90.00
_cell.angle_beta   90.00
_cell.angle_gamma   90.00
#
_symmetry.space_group_name_H-M   'P 1'
#
loop_
_entity.id
_entity.type
_entity.pdbx_description
1 polymer ?
#
loop_
_entity_poly.entity_id
_entity_poly.type
_entity_poly.pdbx_seq_one_letter_code
_entity_poly.pdbx_strand_id
1 'polypeptide(L)'
;MEANRIAQNLEGKTVLVTGGTGFLAKILVEKILRVQPDVKKLFLLVRSSNVKSVEQRLHHEVKNTELFQVLKDTWQENITSFLSSKMIPVLGDISHPNLGITIQN
;
A
#
# COMPACT_ATOMS: atom_id res chain seq x y z
N MET A 1 4.70 -22.74 10.86
CA MET A 1 4.60 -22.15 12.21
C MET A 1 5.14 -20.71 12.27
N GLU A 2 6.29 -20.39 11.68
CA GLU A 2 6.84 -19.01 11.72
C GLU A 2 6.13 -17.98 10.83
N ALA A 3 5.74 -18.34 9.61
CA ALA A 3 5.04 -17.41 8.71
C ALA A 3 3.71 -16.89 9.29
N ASN A 4 3.04 -17.71 10.12
CA ASN A 4 1.81 -17.31 10.80
C ASN A 4 2.11 -16.26 11.90
N ARG A 5 3.25 -16.39 12.59
CA ARG A 5 3.70 -15.41 13.59
C ARG A 5 4.02 -14.06 12.96
N ILE A 6 4.63 -14.05 11.76
CA ILE A 6 4.92 -12.80 11.03
C ILE A 6 3.62 -12.09 10.64
N ALA A 7 2.65 -12.82 10.08
CA ALA A 7 1.35 -12.26 9.71
C ALA A 7 0.59 -11.70 10.92
N GLN A 8 0.58 -12.42 12.05
CA GLN A 8 -0.02 -11.96 13.30
C GLN A 8 0.62 -10.66 13.82
N ASN A 9 1.95 -10.51 13.70
CA ASN A 9 2.63 -9.29 14.13
C ASN A 9 2.24 -8.03 13.33
N LEU A 10 1.64 -8.20 12.15
CA LEU A 10 1.15 -7.10 11.30
C LEU A 10 -0.31 -6.72 11.60
N GLU A 11 -1.02 -7.50 12.41
CA GLU A 11 -2.39 -7.20 12.82
C GLU A 11 -2.47 -5.84 13.52
N GLY A 12 -3.41 -5.01 13.11
CA GLY A 12 -3.61 -3.67 13.66
C GLY A 12 -2.44 -2.69 13.43
N LYS A 13 -1.37 -3.09 12.72
CA LYS A 13 -0.20 -2.24 12.47
C LYS A 13 -0.45 -1.23 11.36
N THR A 14 0.23 -0.10 11.49
CA THR A 14 0.37 0.89 10.43
C THR A 14 1.80 0.82 9.90
N VAL A 15 1.95 0.65 8.59
CA VAL A 15 3.26 0.44 7.95
C VAL A 15 3.46 1.50 6.87
N LEU A 16 4.64 2.14 6.86
CA LEU A 16 5.08 2.96 5.74
C LEU A 16 5.97 2.11 4.82
N VAL A 17 5.64 2.10 3.53
CA VAL A 17 6.38 1.38 2.49
C VAL A 17 6.92 2.39 1.49
N THR A 18 8.24 2.45 1.36
CA THR A 18 8.93 3.25 0.35
C THR A 18 9.03 2.51 -0.98
N GLY A 19 9.05 3.25 -2.09
CA GLY A 19 9.13 2.64 -3.41
C GLY A 19 7.89 1.81 -3.74
N GLY A 20 6.71 2.19 -3.23
CA GLY A 20 5.47 1.41 -3.28
C GLY A 20 4.98 1.02 -4.67
N THR A 21 5.43 1.72 -5.72
CA THR A 21 5.13 1.39 -7.12
C THR A 21 6.15 0.44 -7.76
N GLY A 22 7.32 0.25 -7.12
CA GLY A 22 8.35 -0.69 -7.56
C GLY A 22 7.89 -2.13 -7.45
N PHE A 23 8.46 -3.00 -8.30
CA PHE A 23 8.03 -4.39 -8.46
C PHE A 23 7.94 -5.18 -7.14
N LEU A 24 9.00 -5.16 -6.33
CA LEU A 24 9.03 -5.89 -5.06
C LEU A 24 8.08 -5.30 -4.01
N ALA A 25 8.00 -3.97 -3.94
CA ALA A 25 7.20 -3.30 -2.92
C ALA A 25 5.70 -3.58 -3.12
N LYS A 26 5.20 -3.57 -4.37
CA LYS A 26 3.80 -3.93 -4.62
C LYS A 26 3.49 -5.39 -4.31
N ILE A 27 4.45 -6.31 -4.51
CA ILE A 27 4.30 -7.72 -4.11
C ILE A 27 4.21 -7.84 -2.59
N LEU A 28 5.05 -7.11 -1.85
CA LEU A 28 4.98 -7.05 -0.40
C LEU A 28 3.61 -6.54 0.07
N VAL A 29 3.11 -5.45 -0.51
CA VAL A 29 1.79 -4.87 -0.19
C VAL A 29 0.68 -5.88 -0.45
N GLU A 30 0.63 -6.49 -1.64
CA GLU A 30 -0.33 -7.55 -1.98
C GLU A 30 -0.27 -8.68 -0.95
N LYS A 31 0.94 -9.17 -0.67
CA LYS A 31 1.15 -10.29 0.23
C LYS A 31 0.65 -9.97 1.63
N ILE A 32 0.97 -8.80 2.18
CA ILE A 32 0.50 -8.36 3.49
C ILE A 32 -1.03 -8.35 3.52
N LEU A 33 -1.66 -7.69 2.54
CA LEU A 33 -3.13 -7.59 2.49
C LEU A 33 -3.81 -8.96 2.37
N ARG A 34 -3.18 -9.91 1.68
CA ARG A 34 -3.72 -11.26 1.50
C ARG A 34 -3.54 -12.16 2.71
N VAL A 35 -2.42 -12.06 3.44
CA VAL A 35 -2.15 -12.93 4.60
C VAL A 35 -2.55 -12.32 5.94
N GLN A 36 -2.69 -11.00 5.99
CA GLN A 36 -3.12 -10.27 7.18
C GLN A 36 -4.05 -9.10 6.77
N PRO A 37 -5.33 -9.39 6.48
CA PRO A 37 -6.30 -8.37 6.09
C PRO A 37 -6.59 -7.36 7.21
N ASP A 38 -6.28 -7.68 8.48
CA ASP A 38 -6.50 -6.80 9.63
C ASP A 38 -5.33 -5.85 9.92
N VAL A 39 -4.37 -5.74 8.99
CA VAL A 39 -3.42 -4.60 8.99
C VAL A 39 -4.21 -3.29 8.97
N LYS A 40 -3.82 -2.32 9.80
CA LYS A 40 -4.60 -1.09 9.97
C LYS A 40 -4.50 -0.18 8.75
N LYS A 41 -3.26 0.17 8.34
CA LYS A 41 -2.98 1.03 7.18
C LYS A 41 -1.62 0.70 6.57
N LEU A 42 -1.53 0.77 5.25
CA LEU A 42 -0.30 0.73 4.46
C LEU A 42 -0.14 2.09 3.79
N PHE A 43 0.77 2.91 4.31
CA PHE A 43 1.16 4.17 3.70
C PHE A 43 2.18 3.89 2.60
N LEU A 44 1.92 4.36 1.38
CA LEU A 44 2.78 4.10 0.22
C LEU A 44 3.43 5.40 -0.23
N LEU A 45 4.73 5.54 0.00
CA LEU A 45 5.48 6.70 -0.47
C LEU A 45 5.62 6.64 -2.00
N VAL A 46 5.05 7.62 -2.69
CA VAL A 46 5.06 7.73 -4.15
C VAL A 46 5.65 9.09 -4.53
N ARG A 47 6.74 9.04 -5.30
CA ARG A 47 7.35 10.24 -5.87
C ARG A 47 6.49 10.78 -6.99
N SER A 48 5.85 11.94 -6.85
CA SER A 48 5.11 12.57 -7.95
C SER A 48 5.15 14.09 -7.88
N SER A 49 4.54 14.76 -8.86
CA SER A 49 4.47 16.22 -8.93
C SER A 49 3.35 16.83 -8.07
N ASN A 50 2.26 16.08 -7.83
CA ASN A 50 1.14 16.55 -7.01
C ASN A 50 0.29 15.38 -6.48
N VAL A 51 -0.61 15.68 -5.53
CA VAL A 51 -1.48 14.70 -4.85
C VAL A 51 -2.41 13.96 -5.82
N LYS A 52 -3.01 14.64 -6.80
CA LYS A 52 -3.88 13.99 -7.81
C LYS A 52 -3.11 12.94 -8.60
N SER A 53 -1.89 13.26 -8.99
CA SER A 53 -1.02 12.34 -9.71
C SER A 53 -0.60 11.16 -8.83
N VAL A 54 -0.35 11.37 -7.53
CA VAL A 54 -0.05 10.29 -6.59
C VAL A 54 -1.16 9.24 -6.52
N GLU A 55 -2.43 9.67 -6.41
CA GLU A 55 -3.58 8.75 -6.42
C GLU A 55 -3.71 7.99 -7.74
N GLN A 56 -3.55 8.70 -8.87
CA GLN A 56 -3.58 8.08 -10.20
C GLN A 56 -2.48 7.03 -10.35
N ARG A 57 -1.25 7.34 -9.92
CA ARG A 57 -0.13 6.39 -9.97
C ARG A 57 -0.39 5.18 -9.09
N LEU A 58 -0.89 5.37 -7.86
CA LEU A 58 -1.25 4.24 -7.00
C LEU A 58 -2.31 3.34 -7.66
N HIS A 59 -3.33 3.95 -8.28
CA HIS A 59 -4.36 3.21 -8.98
C HIS A 59 -3.78 2.38 -10.14
N HIS A 60 -3.04 3.02 -11.06
CA HIS A 60 -2.59 2.37 -12.29
C HIS A 60 -1.41 1.43 -12.08
N GLU A 61 -0.42 1.82 -11.27
CA GLU A 61 0.83 1.05 -11.10
C GLU A 61 0.72 -0.05 -10.04
N VAL A 62 -0.30 0.00 -9.18
CA VAL A 62 -0.49 -0.94 -8.06
C VAL A 62 -1.87 -1.60 -8.11
N LYS A 63 -2.94 -0.87 -7.81
CA LYS A 63 -4.30 -1.45 -7.61
C LYS A 63 -4.85 -2.14 -8.87
N ASN A 64 -4.61 -1.57 -10.05
CA ASN A 64 -5.11 -2.08 -11.32
C ASN A 64 -4.17 -3.09 -12.02
N THR A 65 -3.21 -3.67 -11.30
CA THR A 65 -2.31 -4.68 -11.86
C THR A 65 -2.85 -6.09 -11.66
N GLU A 66 -2.43 -7.05 -12.50
CA GLU A 66 -2.77 -8.47 -12.37
C GLU A 66 -2.26 -9.09 -11.06
N LEU A 67 -1.23 -8.49 -10.46
CA LEU A 67 -0.71 -8.89 -9.15
C LEU A 67 -1.81 -8.95 -8.07
N PHE A 68 -2.79 -8.04 -8.14
CA PHE A 68 -3.87 -7.96 -7.16
C PHE A 68 -5.08 -8.85 -7.51
N GLN A 69 -4.99 -9.72 -8.53
CA GLN A 69 -6.12 -10.54 -8.95
C GLN A 69 -6.63 -11.46 -7.84
N VAL A 70 -5.73 -12.07 -7.07
CA VAL A 70 -6.15 -12.92 -5.93
C VAL A 70 -6.97 -12.13 -4.90
N LEU A 71 -6.57 -10.89 -4.60
CA LEU A 71 -7.34 -10.02 -3.71
C LEU A 71 -8.68 -9.61 -4.34
N LYS A 72 -8.71 -9.31 -5.65
CA LYS A 72 -9.95 -9.00 -6.38
C LYS A 72 -10.94 -10.17 -6.32
N ASP A 73 -10.48 -11.39 -6.52
CA ASP A 73 -11.31 -12.60 -6.47
C ASP A 73 -11.78 -12.91 -5.04
N THR A 74 -10.94 -12.60 -4.03
CA THR A 74 -11.25 -12.82 -2.61
C THR A 74 -12.31 -11.85 -2.09
N TRP A 75 -12.20 -10.56 -2.44
CA TRP A 75 -13.05 -9.50 -1.89
C TRP A 75 -14.22 -9.10 -2.81
N GLN A 76 -14.18 -9.48 -4.09
CA GLN A 76 -15.24 -9.26 -5.08
C GLN A 76 -15.75 -7.81 -5.08
N GLU A 77 -17.04 -7.57 -4.89
CA GLU A 77 -17.63 -6.23 -4.86
C GLU A 77 -17.03 -5.31 -3.79
N ASN A 78 -16.44 -5.88 -2.73
CA ASN A 78 -15.85 -5.13 -1.62
C ASN A 78 -14.39 -4.71 -1.88
N ILE A 79 -13.75 -5.16 -2.97
CA ILE A 79 -12.32 -4.93 -3.21
C ILE A 79 -11.95 -3.44 -3.23
N THR A 80 -12.76 -2.60 -3.87
CA THR A 80 -12.48 -1.17 -3.99
C THR A 80 -12.50 -0.49 -2.62
N SER A 81 -13.48 -0.85 -1.78
CA SER A 81 -13.59 -0.35 -0.40
C SER A 81 -12.43 -0.87 0.44
N PHE A 82 -12.13 -2.17 0.37
CA PHE A 82 -11.02 -2.79 1.08
C PHE A 82 -9.68 -2.11 0.76
N LEU A 83 -9.29 -2.05 -0.52
CA LEU A 83 -8.00 -1.45 -0.92
C LEU A 83 -7.91 0.04 -0.55
N SER A 84 -9.01 0.80 -0.68
CA SER A 84 -9.03 2.22 -0.32
C SER A 84 -8.97 2.44 1.19
N SER A 85 -9.55 1.53 1.97
CA SER A 85 -9.45 1.56 3.43
C SER A 85 -8.05 1.21 3.94
N LYS A 86 -7.29 0.40 3.19
CA LYS A 86 -5.97 -0.09 3.63
C LYS A 86 -4.80 0.70 3.07
N MET A 87 -4.82 1.06 1.78
CA MET A 87 -3.69 1.68 1.08
C MET A 87 -3.87 3.19 0.96
N ILE A 88 -3.01 3.94 1.64
CA ILE A 88 -3.02 5.41 1.63
C ILE A 88 -1.75 5.89 0.94
N PRO A 89 -1.83 6.55 -0.21
CA PRO A 89 -0.62 7.04 -0.83
C PRO A 89 -0.12 8.30 -0.12
N VAL A 90 1.19 8.47 -0.09
CA VAL A 90 1.88 9.60 0.53
C VAL A 90 2.81 10.21 -0.52
N LEU A 91 2.63 11.50 -0.80
CA LEU A 91 3.54 12.23 -1.65
C LEU A 91 4.88 12.41 -0.92
N GLY A 92 5.97 12.01 -1.56
CA GLY A 92 7.31 12.27 -1.04
C GLY A 92 8.43 11.63 -1.86
N ASP A 93 9.66 11.94 -1.49
CA ASP A 93 10.88 11.49 -2.13
C ASP A 93 11.95 11.21 -1.07
N ILE A 94 12.47 9.98 -1.07
CA ILE A 94 13.48 9.50 -0.13
C ILE A 94 14.80 10.28 -0.18
N SER A 95 15.07 10.99 -1.28
CA SER A 95 16.27 11.82 -1.44
C SER A 95 16.22 13.12 -0.64
N HIS A 96 15.06 13.47 -0.09
CA HIS A 96 14.86 14.71 0.67
C HIS A 96 14.79 14.44 2.19
N PRO A 97 15.17 15.42 3.02
CA PRO A 97 14.90 15.37 4.46
C PRO A 97 13.42 15.08 4.74
N ASN A 98 13.15 14.30 5.79
CA ASN A 98 11.80 13.87 6.16
C ASN A 98 11.04 13.18 5.00
N LEU A 99 11.76 12.52 4.10
CA LEU A 99 11.21 11.82 2.93
C LEU A 99 10.43 12.74 1.98
N GLY A 100 10.70 14.05 2.02
CA GLY A 100 9.94 15.05 1.25
C GLY A 100 8.47 15.19 1.66
N ILE A 101 8.09 14.64 2.82
CA ILE A 101 6.73 14.72 3.35
C ILE A 101 6.57 16.09 4.02
N THR A 102 5.53 16.82 3.64
CA THR A 102 5.16 18.08 4.28
C THR A 102 4.06 17.84 5.31
N ILE A 103 4.15 18.51 6.46
CA ILE A 103 3.08 18.52 7.45
C ILE A 103 2.00 19.45 6.89
N GLN A 104 0.87 18.88 6.47
CA GLN A 104 -0.34 19.67 6.23
C GLN A 104 -1.02 19.89 7.58
N ASN A 105 -0.88 21.10 8.12
CA ASN A 105 -1.69 21.59 9.24
C ASN A 105 -3.10 21.95 8.77
#